data_AF-A0A258BNJ0-F1
#
_entry.id   AF-A0A258BNJ0-F1
#
_cell.length_a   1.000
_cell.length_b   1.000
_cell.length_c   1.000
_cell.angle_alpha   90.00
_cell.angle_beta   90.00
_cell.angle_gamma   90.00
#
_symmetry.space_group_name_H-M   'P 1'
#
loop_
_entity.id
_entity.type
_entity.pdbx_description
1 polymer ?
#
loop_
_entity_poly.entity_id
_entity_poly.type
_entity_poly.pdbx_seq_one_letter_code
_entity_poly.pdbx_strand_id
1 'polypeptide(L)'
;MKRAEIVAAARGWLGTPYRHQASLKGAGCDCLGLVRGVWREVIGPEPEAPPPYTPDWAEALGRETLLEAARRRLDEVVPVAARAGDVLIFRMGMGVPAKHCAILSNDGRIIHAYWG
;
A
#
# COMPACT_ATOMS: atom_id res chain seq x y z
N MET A 1 11.99 12.07 7.84
CA MET A 1 11.10 11.07 8.48
C MET A 1 11.92 9.84 8.82
N LYS A 2 11.81 9.28 10.03
CA LYS A 2 12.58 8.08 10.40
C LYS A 2 11.79 6.85 9.96
N ARG A 3 12.41 5.93 9.20
CA ARG A 3 11.78 4.67 8.75
C ARG A 3 11.07 3.89 9.86
N ALA A 4 11.61 3.94 11.08
CA ALA A 4 11.00 3.35 12.27
C ALA A 4 9.60 3.90 12.58
N GLU A 5 9.32 5.18 12.30
CA GLU A 5 8.01 5.81 12.49
C GLU A 5 6.97 5.21 11.54
N ILE A 6 7.35 4.97 10.28
CA ILE A 6 6.49 4.30 9.28
C ILE A 6 6.13 2.90 9.75
N VAL A 7 7.13 2.14 10.19
CA VAL A 7 6.93 0.76 10.67
C VAL A 7 6.06 0.73 11.92
N ALA A 8 6.28 1.64 12.86
CA ALA A 8 5.47 1.76 14.07
C ALA A 8 4.01 2.13 13.73
N ALA A 9 3.80 3.10 12.85
CA ALA A 9 2.48 3.47 12.37
C ALA A 9 1.78 2.26 11.73
N ALA A 10 2.44 1.60 10.76
CA ALA A 10 1.91 0.41 10.07
C ALA A 10 1.56 -0.73 11.03
N ARG A 11 2.38 -0.99 12.05
CA ARG A 11 2.07 -1.98 13.10
C ARG A 11 0.79 -1.64 13.87
N GLY A 12 0.53 -0.35 14.10
CA GLY A 12 -0.72 0.08 14.72
C GLY A 12 -1.97 -0.26 13.89
N TRP A 13 -1.84 -0.51 12.58
CA TRP A 13 -2.97 -0.90 11.72
C TRP A 13 -3.31 -2.39 11.81
N LEU A 14 -2.47 -3.22 12.44
CA LEU A 14 -2.76 -4.63 12.66
C LEU A 14 -4.10 -4.79 13.39
N GLY A 15 -4.93 -5.72 12.91
CA GLY A 15 -6.29 -5.93 13.42
C GLY A 15 -7.36 -5.04 12.77
N THR A 16 -7.00 -4.08 11.92
CA THR A 16 -7.98 -3.35 11.11
C THR A 16 -8.64 -4.31 10.11
N PRO A 17 -9.98 -4.45 10.08
CA PRO A 17 -10.64 -5.39 9.19
C PRO A 17 -10.48 -4.97 7.72
N TYR A 18 -10.49 -5.95 6.82
CA TYR A 18 -10.49 -5.63 5.40
C TYR A 18 -11.82 -4.97 4.99
N ARG A 19 -11.75 -3.81 4.34
CA ARG A 19 -12.89 -3.16 3.68
C ARG A 19 -12.42 -2.47 2.41
N HIS A 20 -12.94 -2.91 1.27
CA HIS A 20 -12.59 -2.37 -0.05
C HIS A 20 -12.78 -0.84 -0.09
N GLN A 21 -11.80 -0.12 -0.61
CA GLN A 21 -11.70 1.35 -0.67
C GLN A 21 -11.70 2.09 0.67
N ALA A 22 -11.77 1.39 1.80
CA ALA A 22 -11.69 2.03 3.10
C ALA A 22 -10.24 2.36 3.46
N SER A 23 -10.05 3.34 4.35
CA SER A 23 -8.73 3.67 4.90
C SER A 23 -8.85 4.18 6.33
N LEU A 24 -9.62 3.51 7.19
CA LEU A 24 -9.84 3.94 8.57
C LEU A 24 -9.32 2.89 9.55
N LYS A 25 -8.30 3.26 10.32
CA LYS A 25 -7.65 2.40 11.32
C LYS A 25 -8.67 1.83 12.30
N GLY A 26 -8.63 0.53 12.55
CA GLY A 26 -9.58 -0.18 13.42
C GLY A 26 -10.99 -0.39 12.86
N ALA A 27 -11.40 0.33 11.79
CA ALA A 27 -12.75 0.24 11.24
C ALA A 27 -12.82 -0.43 9.86
N GLY A 28 -11.77 -0.29 9.04
CA GLY A 28 -11.73 -0.87 7.70
C GLY A 28 -10.61 -0.31 6.83
N CYS A 29 -9.85 -1.18 6.15
CA CYS A 29 -8.95 -0.77 5.08
C CYS A 29 -8.76 -1.84 4.02
N ASP A 30 -8.38 -1.45 2.81
CA ASP A 30 -7.77 -2.36 1.84
C ASP A 30 -6.27 -2.10 1.74
N CYS A 31 -5.58 -2.77 0.79
CA CYS A 31 -4.13 -2.68 0.68
C CYS A 31 -3.63 -1.24 0.48
N LEU A 32 -4.28 -0.48 -0.41
CA LEU A 32 -3.97 0.92 -0.64
C LEU A 32 -4.41 1.77 0.55
N GLY A 33 -5.56 1.47 1.14
CA GLY A 33 -6.08 2.12 2.34
C GLY A 33 -5.14 2.07 3.53
N LEU A 34 -4.41 0.97 3.73
CA LEU A 34 -3.34 0.87 4.72
C LEU A 34 -2.23 1.89 4.43
N VAL A 35 -1.70 1.93 3.20
CA VAL A 35 -0.62 2.86 2.82
C VAL A 35 -1.05 4.31 2.96
N ARG A 36 -2.26 4.65 2.48
CA ARG A 36 -2.88 5.98 2.65
C ARG A 36 -3.04 6.36 4.12
N GLY A 37 -3.44 5.40 4.94
CA GLY A 37 -3.57 5.55 6.38
C GLY A 37 -2.26 5.89 7.09
N VAL A 38 -1.22 5.11 6.81
CA VAL A 38 0.12 5.37 7.34
C VAL A 38 0.67 6.70 6.82
N TRP A 39 0.45 7.03 5.54
CA TRP A 39 0.81 8.35 5.01
C TRP A 39 0.21 9.48 5.84
N ARG A 40 -1.10 9.41 6.16
CA ARG A 40 -1.76 10.44 6.99
C ARG A 40 -1.19 10.57 8.39
N GLU A 41 -0.78 9.47 8.99
CA GLU A 41 -0.19 9.48 10.34
C GLU A 41 1.24 10.05 10.37
N VAL A 42 2.04 9.81 9.33
CA VAL A 42 3.49 10.11 9.39
C VAL A 42 3.89 11.32 8.54
N ILE A 43 3.17 11.59 7.44
CA ILE A 43 3.46 12.69 6.50
C ILE A 43 2.42 13.81 6.60
N GLY A 44 1.14 13.47 6.71
CA GLY A 44 0.03 14.43 6.76
C GLY A 44 -1.00 14.20 5.65
N PRO A 45 -1.76 15.22 5.21
CA PRO A 45 -2.82 15.05 4.21
C PRO A 45 -2.38 14.29 2.96
N GLU A 46 -3.27 13.45 2.45
CA GLU A 46 -2.99 12.69 1.24
C GLU A 46 -2.87 13.60 0.03
N PRO A 47 -1.93 13.32 -0.89
CA PRO A 47 -1.62 14.23 -1.97
C PRO A 47 -2.57 14.08 -3.18
N GLU A 48 -3.35 13.01 -3.24
CA GLU A 48 -4.46 12.80 -4.18
C GLU A 48 -5.49 11.82 -3.58
N ALA A 49 -6.77 12.03 -3.91
CA ALA A 49 -7.78 11.03 -3.64
C ALA A 49 -7.71 9.94 -4.72
N PRO A 50 -7.65 8.65 -4.35
CA PRO A 50 -7.68 7.60 -5.35
C PRO A 50 -9.05 7.60 -6.04
N PRO A 51 -9.11 7.37 -7.36
CA PRO A 51 -10.39 7.18 -8.05
C PRO A 51 -11.09 5.93 -7.48
N PRO A 52 -12.42 5.80 -7.59
CA PRO A 52 -13.08 4.53 -7.32
C PRO A 52 -12.45 3.43 -8.19
N TYR A 53 -12.00 2.34 -7.57
CA TYR A 53 -11.47 1.16 -8.26
C TYR A 53 -12.23 -0.09 -7.82
N THR A 54 -12.53 -0.98 -8.75
CA THR A 54 -12.98 -2.33 -8.42
C THR A 54 -11.77 -3.22 -8.08
N PRO A 55 -11.95 -4.35 -7.37
CA PRO A 55 -10.88 -5.31 -7.14
C PRO A 55 -10.18 -5.77 -8.43
N ASP A 56 -10.90 -5.84 -9.54
CA ASP A 56 -10.42 -6.29 -10.86
C ASP A 56 -10.04 -5.14 -11.81
N TRP A 57 -10.10 -3.88 -11.34
CA TRP A 57 -9.97 -2.69 -12.18
C TRP A 57 -8.65 -2.62 -12.96
N ALA A 58 -7.56 -3.07 -12.34
CA ALA A 58 -6.25 -3.08 -12.98
C ALA A 58 -6.21 -4.09 -14.15
N GLU A 59 -6.88 -5.24 -14.01
CA GLU A 59 -6.89 -6.31 -15.00
C GLU A 59 -7.74 -5.97 -16.23
N ALA A 60 -8.88 -5.30 -16.03
CA ALA A 60 -9.81 -4.97 -17.11
C ALA A 60 -9.26 -3.97 -18.15
N LEU A 61 -8.27 -3.15 -17.75
CA LEU A 61 -7.74 -2.07 -18.59
C LEU A 61 -6.25 -2.24 -18.92
N GLY A 62 -5.58 -3.27 -18.36
CA GLY A 62 -4.16 -3.53 -18.58
C GLY A 62 -3.24 -2.40 -18.07
N ARG A 63 -3.72 -1.52 -17.19
CA ARG A 63 -3.00 -0.32 -16.76
C ARG A 63 -2.32 -0.52 -15.42
N GLU A 64 -1.11 0.02 -15.32
CA GLU A 64 -0.29 0.03 -14.11
C GLU A 64 -0.75 1.08 -13.09
N THR A 65 -2.05 1.30 -12.92
CA THR A 65 -2.59 2.46 -12.19
C THR A 65 -2.01 2.60 -10.77
N LEU A 66 -1.88 1.49 -10.03
CA LEU A 66 -1.27 1.49 -8.70
C LEU A 66 0.22 1.84 -8.74
N LEU A 67 0.98 1.23 -9.66
CA LEU A 67 2.42 1.43 -9.80
C LEU A 67 2.74 2.84 -10.32
N GLU A 68 1.97 3.35 -11.28
CA GLU A 68 2.06 4.72 -11.79
C GLU A 68 1.77 5.74 -10.68
N ALA A 69 0.74 5.52 -9.87
CA ALA A 69 0.46 6.39 -8.72
C ALA A 69 1.60 6.39 -7.71
N ALA A 70 2.15 5.22 -7.40
CA ALA A 70 3.32 5.11 -6.53
C ALA A 70 4.54 5.86 -7.09
N ARG A 71 4.87 5.69 -8.38
CA ARG A 71 5.99 6.39 -9.03
C ARG A 71 5.86 7.91 -9.01
N ARG A 72 4.64 8.45 -8.99
CA ARG A 72 4.42 9.90 -8.86
C ARG A 72 4.62 10.42 -7.44
N ARG A 73 4.54 9.57 -6.42
CA ARG A 73 4.45 9.98 -4.99
C ARG A 73 5.53 9.40 -4.09
N LEU A 74 6.25 8.38 -4.54
CA LEU A 74 7.29 7.66 -3.81
C LEU A 74 8.57 7.62 -4.64
N ASP A 75 9.70 7.57 -3.95
CA ASP A 75 11.00 7.32 -4.58
C ASP A 75 11.14 5.81 -4.86
N GLU A 76 11.23 5.45 -6.15
CA GLU A 76 11.35 4.05 -6.56
C GLU A 76 12.73 3.50 -6.15
N VAL A 77 12.72 2.34 -5.50
CA VAL A 77 13.92 1.59 -5.11
C VAL A 77 13.90 0.23 -5.76
N VAL A 78 15.09 -0.28 -6.13
CA VAL A 78 15.20 -1.65 -6.63
C VAL A 78 14.81 -2.64 -5.53
N PRO A 79 14.08 -3.74 -5.82
CA PRO A 79 13.55 -4.63 -4.78
C PRO A 79 14.60 -5.17 -3.81
N VAL A 80 15.81 -5.48 -4.30
CA VAL A 80 16.92 -5.97 -3.47
C VAL A 80 17.45 -4.93 -2.47
N ALA A 81 17.18 -3.65 -2.69
CA ALA A 81 17.58 -2.55 -1.82
C ALA A 81 16.46 -2.07 -0.89
N ALA A 82 15.27 -2.70 -0.95
CA ALA A 82 14.14 -2.35 -0.12
C ALA A 82 14.45 -2.60 1.37
N ARG A 83 13.99 -1.67 2.21
CA ARG A 83 14.21 -1.68 3.67
C ARG A 83 12.90 -1.46 4.40
N ALA A 84 12.89 -1.76 5.69
CA ALA A 84 11.73 -1.53 6.53
C ALA A 84 11.24 -0.07 6.42
N GLY A 85 9.93 0.10 6.22
CA GLY A 85 9.28 1.38 5.93
C GLY A 85 9.03 1.63 4.44
N ASP A 86 9.65 0.88 3.53
CA ASP A 86 9.39 1.01 2.10
C ASP A 86 8.06 0.33 1.72
N VAL A 87 7.39 0.85 0.69
CA VAL A 87 6.17 0.27 0.12
C VAL A 87 6.55 -0.72 -0.97
N LEU A 88 6.05 -1.94 -0.86
CA LEU A 88 6.19 -2.98 -1.87
C LEU A 88 4.93 -3.05 -2.72
N ILE A 89 5.09 -3.21 -4.03
CA ILE A 89 4.00 -3.30 -5.00
C ILE A 89 4.09 -4.64 -5.71
N PHE A 90 2.98 -5.35 -5.77
CA PHE A 90 2.91 -6.73 -6.24
C PHE A 90 2.01 -6.87 -7.46
N ARG A 91 2.48 -7.72 -8.38
CA ARG A 91 1.66 -8.36 -9.41
C ARG A 91 1.23 -9.71 -8.86
N MET A 92 -0.06 -9.97 -8.87
CA MET A 92 -0.62 -11.22 -8.33
C MET A 92 -0.71 -12.31 -9.41
N GLY A 93 0.07 -12.19 -10.47
CA GLY A 93 0.12 -13.10 -11.62
C GLY A 93 1.21 -12.68 -12.60
N MET A 94 1.58 -13.59 -13.50
CA MET A 94 2.51 -13.28 -14.59
C MET A 94 1.78 -12.50 -15.69
N GLY A 95 2.40 -11.42 -16.18
CA GLY A 95 1.84 -10.61 -17.28
C GLY A 95 0.63 -9.75 -16.91
N VAL A 96 0.24 -9.69 -15.63
CA VAL A 96 -0.87 -8.84 -15.17
C VAL A 96 -0.36 -7.54 -14.53
N PRO A 97 -1.15 -6.46 -14.55
CA PRO A 97 -0.84 -5.22 -13.86
C PRO A 97 -0.65 -5.38 -12.35
N ALA A 98 0.11 -4.48 -11.74
CA ALA A 98 0.26 -4.45 -10.30
C ALA A 98 -1.07 -4.03 -9.63
N LYS A 99 -1.51 -4.81 -8.63
CA LYS A 99 -2.82 -4.60 -7.98
C LYS A 99 -2.82 -4.73 -6.47
N HIS A 100 -1.68 -5.03 -5.85
CA HIS A 100 -1.56 -5.16 -4.41
C HIS A 100 -0.35 -4.40 -3.89
N CYS A 101 -0.44 -3.88 -2.67
CA CYS A 101 0.69 -3.24 -2.00
C CYS A 101 0.78 -3.59 -0.51
N ALA A 102 1.97 -3.42 0.04
CA ALA A 102 2.28 -3.71 1.44
C ALA A 102 3.37 -2.78 1.95
N ILE A 103 3.53 -2.69 3.26
CA ILE A 103 4.66 -2.00 3.91
C ILE A 103 5.64 -3.05 4.44
N LEU A 104 6.91 -2.94 4.06
CA LEU A 104 7.97 -3.79 4.61
C LEU A 104 8.20 -3.44 6.09
N SER A 105 8.03 -4.38 7.00
CA SER A 105 8.07 -4.13 8.45
C SER A 105 9.39 -4.53 9.11
N ASN A 106 10.09 -5.51 8.51
CA ASN A 106 11.46 -5.94 8.79
C ASN A 106 11.91 -6.89 7.66
N ASP A 107 13.08 -7.52 7.81
CA ASP A 107 13.64 -8.45 6.84
C ASP A 107 12.67 -9.60 6.53
N GLY A 108 12.09 -9.55 5.33
CA GLY A 108 11.19 -10.57 4.79
C GLY A 108 9.75 -10.56 5.33
N ARG A 109 9.35 -9.64 6.23
CA ARG A 109 7.95 -9.54 6.68
C ARG A 109 7.28 -8.25 6.29
N ILE A 110 6.07 -8.39 5.77
CA ILE A 110 5.24 -7.28 5.35
C ILE A 110 4.02 -7.11 6.26
N ILE A 111 3.48 -5.90 6.28
CA ILE A 111 2.15 -5.60 6.78
C ILE A 111 1.31 -5.20 5.56
N HIS A 112 0.21 -5.91 5.34
CA HIS A 112 -0.74 -5.60 4.28
C HIS A 112 -2.17 -5.78 4.78
N ALA A 113 -3.12 -5.20 4.06
CA ALA A 113 -4.53 -5.57 4.17
C ALA A 113 -4.87 -6.44 2.96
N TYR A 114 -5.28 -7.68 3.22
CA TYR A 114 -5.54 -8.68 2.20
C TYR A 114 -6.88 -9.35 2.50
N TRP A 115 -7.63 -9.65 1.44
CA TRP A 115 -8.86 -10.44 1.51
C TRP A 115 -8.63 -11.72 0.70
N GLY A 116 -8.46 -12.82 1.43
CA GLY A 116 -8.19 -14.16 0.90
C GLY A 116 -7.82 -15.11 2.03
#